data_AF-A0A844DIX8-F1
#
_entry.id   AF-A0A844DIX8-F1
#
_cell.length_a   1.000
_cell.length_b   1.000
_cell.length_c   1.000
_cell.angle_alpha   90.00
_cell.angle_beta   90.00
_cell.angle_gamma   90.00
#
_symmetry.space_group_name_H-M   'P 1'
#
loop_
_entity.id
_entity.type
_entity.pdbx_description
1 polymer ?
#
loop_
_entity_poly.entity_id
_entity_poly.type
_entity_poly.pdbx_seq_one_letter_code
_entity_poly.pdbx_strand_id
1 'polypeptide(L)'
;MIQEQLAHLPEFLPDYRPFPPAKERTAWQGLPLRAKQRFLQAGKAALQTPIAPLPLSLWLDFTHTGRRTPWEAAYFSRRARLCALVSAECVEHEGRFLDAIADTVWAICEESAWQLPAHNSYVRDTPQLPLPDTTRPIVDLFAAETGALLALTRYLLPDELDTAAPGITVRMEQELDARILPPYFTSHFWWMGNGAEPMCNWTSWCTQNVLLTVFLLPTTQQQRQVAVKQAAYSLDCFLKDYGADGCCNEGAQYYRHAGLTLWGCLEILSSIVPEAFSPLFHEPKIKNIAEYICNVHVEGPYYLNFGDCSPLAGRCGAREYRFGQAVGSDALQALAAADFRADADPDHLQNPDGSTHINLWYRLTTAFAEEEMMAYSAAPRHHLTVWYPSVGVYAARQGSWVLGAKFGSNGDSHNHNDTGSITVYKDGRPFLIDIGVESYTKKTFSPQRYEIWTMQSAWHNLPTFDGVQQLPGAEYAAREVCTDKNSITGELAGAYPPIPGLTTYHRSLSISEQGITLRDETDYPGTVELTLLTEQKAAPTADGFAVGTLGGIRFDPAAVTAAVTAVPITDPRLRTAWPETIYKITLHFQRMLNLELY
;
A
#
# COMPACT_ATOMS: atom_id res chain seq x y z
N MET A 1 -21.67 7.85 -6.25
CA MET A 1 -21.58 7.23 -7.60
C MET A 1 -21.86 5.74 -7.56
N ILE A 2 -21.33 5.00 -6.59
CA ILE A 2 -21.56 3.55 -6.47
C ILE A 2 -22.96 3.29 -5.90
N GLN A 3 -23.41 4.08 -4.93
CA GLN A 3 -24.78 3.95 -4.38
C GLN A 3 -25.88 4.22 -5.41
N GLU A 4 -25.61 5.04 -6.42
CA GLU A 4 -26.57 5.31 -7.51
C GLU A 4 -26.90 4.03 -8.28
N GLN A 5 -25.95 3.08 -8.34
CA GLN A 5 -26.14 1.78 -9.00
C GLN A 5 -27.10 0.86 -8.23
N LEU A 6 -27.41 1.16 -6.97
CA LEU A 6 -28.35 0.37 -6.16
C LEU A 6 -29.77 0.38 -6.74
N ALA A 7 -30.13 1.40 -7.51
CA ALA A 7 -31.43 1.48 -8.20
C ALA A 7 -31.58 0.41 -9.30
N HIS A 8 -30.48 -0.17 -9.77
CA HIS A 8 -30.43 -1.18 -10.83
C HIS A 8 -30.25 -2.60 -10.28
N LEU A 9 -30.33 -2.80 -8.96
CA LEU A 9 -30.17 -4.13 -8.38
C LEU A 9 -31.36 -5.04 -8.72
N PRO A 10 -31.09 -6.27 -9.18
CA PRO A 10 -32.13 -7.28 -9.31
C PRO A 10 -32.58 -7.76 -7.93
N GLU A 11 -33.75 -8.40 -7.87
CA GLU A 11 -34.25 -9.05 -6.65
C GLU A 11 -33.32 -10.18 -6.19
N PHE A 12 -32.78 -10.93 -7.15
CA PHE A 12 -31.89 -12.06 -6.91
C PHE A 12 -30.44 -11.74 -7.26
N LEU A 13 -29.53 -11.96 -6.30
CA LEU A 13 -28.08 -11.82 -6.44
C LEU A 13 -27.43 -13.21 -6.43
N PRO A 14 -26.73 -13.60 -7.51
CA PRO A 14 -26.10 -14.93 -7.62
C PRO A 14 -24.90 -15.09 -6.68
N ASP A 15 -24.42 -16.33 -6.58
CA ASP A 15 -23.14 -16.64 -5.91
C ASP A 15 -21.98 -16.05 -6.72
N TYR A 16 -20.91 -15.64 -6.03
CA TYR A 16 -19.67 -15.29 -6.69
C TYR A 16 -18.84 -16.55 -6.94
N ARG A 17 -18.33 -16.71 -8.16
CA ARG A 17 -17.53 -17.87 -8.58
C ARG A 17 -16.20 -17.41 -9.20
N PRO A 18 -15.23 -16.96 -8.39
CA PRO A 18 -13.99 -16.37 -8.89
C PRO A 18 -13.09 -17.37 -9.63
N PHE A 19 -13.13 -18.64 -9.20
CA PHE A 19 -12.30 -19.72 -9.72
C PHE A 19 -13.12 -21.01 -9.73
N PRO A 20 -12.81 -21.98 -10.60
CA PRO A 20 -13.49 -23.28 -10.58
C PRO A 20 -13.16 -24.04 -9.29
N PRO A 21 -14.14 -24.71 -8.63
CA PRO A 21 -13.88 -25.64 -7.53
C PRO A 21 -12.79 -26.66 -7.89
N ALA A 22 -12.04 -27.16 -6.90
CA ALA A 22 -10.89 -28.03 -7.14
C ALA A 22 -11.24 -29.30 -7.94
N LYS A 23 -12.43 -29.85 -7.74
CA LYS A 23 -12.95 -31.00 -8.50
C LYS A 23 -13.13 -30.75 -10.00
N GLU A 24 -13.24 -29.49 -10.44
CA GLU A 24 -13.33 -29.12 -11.86
C GLU A 24 -11.94 -29.08 -12.51
N ARG A 25 -11.38 -30.28 -12.75
CA ARG A 25 -9.95 -30.47 -13.05
C ARG A 25 -9.42 -29.75 -14.28
N THR A 26 -10.23 -29.55 -15.32
CA THR A 26 -9.76 -29.01 -16.61
C THR A 26 -9.03 -27.68 -16.46
N ALA A 27 -9.58 -26.76 -15.66
CA ALA A 27 -8.97 -25.44 -15.45
C ALA A 27 -7.67 -25.52 -14.65
N TRP A 28 -7.64 -26.32 -13.58
CA TRP A 28 -6.45 -26.53 -12.74
C TRP A 28 -5.32 -27.23 -13.50
N GLN A 29 -5.66 -28.19 -14.37
CA GLN A 29 -4.70 -28.85 -15.25
C GLN A 29 -4.15 -27.89 -16.32
N GLY A 30 -4.97 -26.96 -16.78
CA GLY A 30 -4.61 -25.91 -17.75
C GLY A 30 -3.67 -24.85 -17.22
N LEU A 31 -3.52 -24.69 -15.90
CA LEU A 31 -2.60 -23.70 -15.33
C LEU A 31 -1.16 -23.90 -15.84
N PRO A 32 -0.39 -22.81 -16.02
CA PRO A 32 1.02 -22.88 -16.38
C PRO A 32 1.81 -23.79 -15.46
N LEU A 33 2.78 -24.54 -16.02
CA LEU A 33 3.60 -25.47 -15.23
C LEU A 33 4.35 -24.74 -14.10
N ARG A 34 4.84 -23.53 -14.35
CA ARG A 34 5.51 -22.68 -13.36
C ARG A 34 4.60 -22.38 -12.17
N ALA A 35 3.34 -22.00 -12.40
CA ALA A 35 2.35 -21.77 -11.33
C ALA A 35 2.09 -23.04 -10.50
N LYS A 36 1.83 -24.17 -11.18
CA LYS A 36 1.60 -25.46 -10.52
C LYS A 36 2.78 -25.87 -9.64
N GLN A 37 4.01 -25.71 -10.13
CA GLN A 37 5.23 -26.03 -9.37
C GLN A 37 5.40 -25.15 -8.13
N ARG A 38 5.16 -23.83 -8.24
CA ARG A 38 5.23 -22.91 -7.09
C ARG A 38 4.23 -23.30 -6.00
N PHE A 39 2.98 -23.60 -6.37
CA PHE A 39 1.97 -24.04 -5.41
C PHE A 39 2.31 -25.36 -4.74
N LEU A 40 2.73 -26.37 -5.52
CA LEU A 40 3.14 -27.67 -4.95
C LEU A 40 4.35 -27.54 -4.03
N GLN A 41 5.35 -26.71 -4.38
CA GLN A 41 6.52 -26.46 -3.54
C GLN A 41 6.11 -25.76 -2.24
N ALA A 42 5.27 -24.72 -2.32
CA ALA A 42 4.76 -24.02 -1.15
C ALA A 42 3.96 -24.96 -0.22
N GLY A 43 3.07 -25.80 -0.77
CA GLY A 43 2.32 -26.78 0.02
C GLY A 43 3.22 -27.81 0.69
N LYS A 44 4.22 -28.34 -0.02
CA LYS A 44 5.19 -29.29 0.55
C LYS A 44 6.02 -28.67 1.66
N ALA A 45 6.45 -27.42 1.51
CA ALA A 45 7.13 -26.68 2.56
C ALA A 45 6.19 -26.46 3.77
N ALA A 46 4.95 -26.05 3.52
CA ALA A 46 3.95 -25.83 4.55
C ALA A 46 3.68 -27.11 5.37
N LEU A 47 3.62 -28.31 4.75
CA LEU A 47 3.48 -29.59 5.47
C LEU A 47 4.55 -29.80 6.55
N GLN A 48 5.75 -29.26 6.37
CA GLN A 48 6.85 -29.37 7.34
C GLN A 48 6.82 -28.27 8.41
N THR A 49 6.00 -27.22 8.22
CA THR A 49 5.90 -26.10 9.14
C THR A 49 4.84 -26.40 10.20
N PRO A 50 5.19 -26.40 11.50
CA PRO A 50 4.22 -26.60 12.57
C PRO A 50 3.26 -25.41 12.66
N ILE A 51 2.05 -25.66 13.18
CA ILE A 51 1.09 -24.58 13.47
C ILE A 51 1.63 -23.76 14.65
N ALA A 52 1.93 -22.48 14.42
CA ALA A 52 2.48 -21.61 15.45
C ALA A 52 1.51 -21.44 16.63
N PRO A 53 1.96 -21.48 17.90
CA PRO A 53 1.10 -21.20 19.04
C PRO A 53 0.80 -19.70 19.15
N LEU A 54 -0.40 -19.36 19.63
CA LEU A 54 -0.84 -17.99 19.90
C LEU A 54 -1.21 -17.82 21.39
N PRO A 55 -0.24 -17.93 22.33
CA PRO A 55 -0.52 -17.83 23.75
C PRO A 55 -0.90 -16.40 24.15
N LEU A 56 -1.67 -16.25 25.23
CA LEU A 56 -2.08 -14.94 25.74
C LEU A 56 -0.89 -14.02 26.06
N SER A 57 0.24 -14.57 26.51
CA SER A 57 1.46 -13.79 26.76
C SER A 57 2.00 -13.09 25.52
N LEU A 58 1.83 -13.69 24.33
CA LEU A 58 2.24 -13.10 23.07
C LEU A 58 1.30 -11.96 22.66
N TRP A 59 0.00 -12.09 22.93
CA TRP A 59 -0.99 -11.04 22.70
C TRP A 59 -0.69 -9.81 23.57
N LEU A 60 -0.48 -10.03 24.87
CA LEU A 60 -0.24 -8.97 25.86
C LEU A 60 1.12 -8.26 25.70
N ASP A 61 2.06 -8.80 24.90
CA ASP A 61 3.33 -8.12 24.61
C ASP A 61 3.09 -6.74 23.96
N PHE A 62 2.06 -6.61 23.11
CA PHE A 62 1.70 -5.30 22.55
C PHE A 62 1.24 -4.32 23.65
N THR A 63 0.39 -4.77 24.58
CA THR A 63 -0.06 -3.93 25.69
C THR A 63 1.09 -3.53 26.61
N HIS A 64 2.04 -4.43 26.87
CA HIS A 64 3.15 -4.20 27.78
C HIS A 64 4.32 -3.41 27.18
N THR A 65 4.68 -3.69 25.92
CA THR A 65 5.90 -3.16 25.29
C THR A 65 5.64 -2.35 24.02
N GLY A 66 4.43 -2.39 23.47
CA GLY A 66 4.07 -1.78 22.18
C GLY A 66 4.57 -2.56 20.96
N ARG A 67 5.24 -3.71 21.15
CA ARG A 67 5.70 -4.55 20.05
C ARG A 67 4.57 -5.44 19.53
N ARG A 68 4.35 -5.41 18.20
CA ARG A 68 3.32 -6.22 17.51
C ARG A 68 3.89 -7.36 16.66
N THR A 69 5.13 -7.21 16.18
CA THR A 69 5.77 -8.13 15.21
C THR A 69 5.80 -9.60 15.64
N PRO A 70 6.09 -9.96 16.92
CA PRO A 70 6.10 -11.37 17.32
C PRO A 70 4.72 -12.04 17.22
N TRP A 71 3.65 -11.34 17.60
CA TRP A 71 2.28 -11.83 17.42
C TRP A 71 1.93 -11.97 15.94
N GLU A 72 2.22 -10.95 15.15
CA GLU A 72 1.96 -10.92 13.71
C GLU A 72 2.64 -12.06 12.97
N ALA A 73 3.91 -12.33 13.26
CA ALA A 73 4.64 -13.43 12.65
C ALA A 73 3.95 -14.78 12.90
N ALA A 74 3.56 -15.06 14.15
CA ALA A 74 2.83 -16.28 14.50
C ALA A 74 1.44 -16.32 13.85
N TYR A 75 0.69 -15.22 13.92
CA TYR A 75 -0.65 -15.09 13.37
C TYR A 75 -0.68 -15.28 11.85
N PHE A 76 0.17 -14.57 11.10
CA PHE A 76 0.25 -14.65 9.64
C PHE A 76 0.78 -16.00 9.17
N SER A 77 1.68 -16.64 9.92
CA SER A 77 2.20 -17.98 9.55
C SER A 77 1.09 -19.02 9.42
N ARG A 78 0.05 -18.98 10.26
CA ARG A 78 -1.12 -19.90 10.18
C ARG A 78 -1.92 -19.68 8.90
N ARG A 79 -2.20 -18.43 8.55
CA ARG A 79 -2.95 -18.10 7.31
C ARG A 79 -2.12 -18.41 6.06
N ALA A 80 -0.84 -18.04 6.06
CA ALA A 80 0.09 -18.34 4.96
C ALA A 80 0.21 -19.86 4.73
N ARG A 81 0.26 -20.63 5.82
CA ARG A 81 0.22 -22.10 5.80
C ARG A 81 -1.06 -22.60 5.12
N LEU A 82 -2.23 -22.10 5.52
CA LEU A 82 -3.51 -22.49 4.92
C LEU A 82 -3.55 -22.16 3.42
N CYS A 83 -3.17 -20.93 3.04
CA CYS A 83 -3.10 -20.52 1.64
C CYS A 83 -2.22 -21.46 0.81
N ALA A 84 -1.04 -21.83 1.31
CA ALA A 84 -0.10 -22.69 0.62
C ALA A 84 -0.63 -24.12 0.43
N LEU A 85 -1.22 -24.69 1.48
CA LEU A 85 -1.80 -26.03 1.44
C LEU A 85 -2.99 -26.11 0.47
N VAL A 86 -3.93 -25.17 0.56
CA VAL A 86 -5.13 -25.14 -0.28
C VAL A 86 -4.75 -24.97 -1.75
N SER A 87 -3.82 -24.06 -2.05
CA SER A 87 -3.34 -23.86 -3.43
C SER A 87 -2.71 -25.15 -3.99
N ALA A 88 -1.94 -25.87 -3.17
CA ALA A 88 -1.31 -27.11 -3.56
C ALA A 88 -2.32 -28.25 -3.77
N GLU A 89 -3.32 -28.38 -2.90
CA GLU A 89 -4.40 -29.37 -3.04
C GLU A 89 -5.28 -29.08 -4.26
N CYS A 90 -5.57 -27.82 -4.56
CA CYS A 90 -6.33 -27.48 -5.77
C CYS A 90 -5.60 -27.90 -7.05
N VAL A 91 -4.26 -27.80 -7.06
CA VAL A 91 -3.43 -28.25 -8.19
C VAL A 91 -3.28 -29.77 -8.22
N GLU A 92 -2.94 -30.41 -7.10
CA GLU A 92 -2.66 -31.85 -7.02
C GLU A 92 -3.94 -32.68 -7.06
N HIS A 93 -4.88 -32.40 -6.16
CA HIS A 93 -6.16 -33.08 -5.96
C HIS A 93 -6.02 -34.59 -5.72
N GLU A 94 -5.03 -34.96 -4.90
CA GLU A 94 -4.75 -36.35 -4.49
C GLU A 94 -5.02 -36.58 -3.00
N GLY A 95 -5.51 -35.57 -2.28
CA GLY A 95 -5.85 -35.65 -0.87
C GLY A 95 -4.67 -35.51 0.10
N ARG A 96 -3.43 -35.41 -0.41
CA ARG A 96 -2.21 -35.39 0.41
C ARG A 96 -2.21 -34.26 1.45
N PHE A 97 -2.83 -33.12 1.14
CA PHE A 97 -2.80 -31.95 2.00
C PHE A 97 -4.03 -31.82 2.90
N LEU A 98 -5.08 -32.64 2.72
CA LEU A 98 -6.38 -32.42 3.35
C LEU A 98 -6.33 -32.45 4.88
N ASP A 99 -5.62 -33.41 5.50
CA ASP A 99 -5.47 -33.47 6.96
C ASP A 99 -4.82 -32.19 7.51
N ALA A 100 -3.75 -31.73 6.84
CA ALA A 100 -3.04 -30.52 7.24
C ALA A 100 -3.88 -29.25 7.02
N ILE A 101 -4.75 -29.24 6.00
CA ILE A 101 -5.72 -28.16 5.78
C ILE A 101 -6.72 -28.15 6.92
N ALA A 102 -7.30 -29.30 7.26
CA ALA A 102 -8.26 -29.45 8.35
C ALA A 102 -7.67 -29.02 9.71
N ASP A 103 -6.45 -29.46 10.05
CA ASP A 103 -5.75 -29.04 11.28
C ASP A 103 -5.52 -27.52 11.32
N THR A 104 -5.12 -26.93 10.19
CA THR A 104 -4.86 -25.48 10.13
C THR A 104 -6.15 -24.67 10.23
N VAL A 105 -7.21 -25.11 9.56
CA VAL A 105 -8.57 -24.53 9.69
C VAL A 105 -9.04 -24.61 11.13
N TRP A 106 -8.92 -25.79 11.75
CA TRP A 106 -9.32 -26.00 13.14
C TRP A 106 -8.60 -25.03 14.08
N ALA A 107 -7.28 -24.92 13.95
CA ALA A 107 -6.49 -24.00 14.77
C ALA A 107 -6.85 -22.52 14.59
N ILE A 108 -7.24 -22.10 13.38
CA ILE A 108 -7.71 -20.72 13.11
C ILE A 108 -9.10 -20.49 13.72
N CYS A 109 -10.00 -21.46 13.60
CA CYS A 109 -11.34 -21.42 14.20
C CYS A 109 -11.29 -21.35 15.74
N GLU A 110 -10.27 -21.92 16.38
CA GLU A 110 -10.09 -21.89 17.84
C GLU A 110 -9.48 -20.59 18.39
N GLU A 111 -8.99 -19.69 17.54
CA GLU A 111 -8.40 -18.43 18.00
C GLU A 111 -9.43 -17.58 18.74
N SER A 112 -9.06 -16.90 19.84
CA SER A 112 -10.00 -16.05 20.58
C SER A 112 -10.36 -14.73 19.85
N ALA A 113 -9.58 -14.37 18.84
CA ALA A 113 -9.75 -13.15 18.06
C ALA A 113 -9.12 -13.32 16.68
N TRP A 114 -9.71 -12.70 15.66
CA TRP A 114 -9.08 -12.61 14.34
C TRP A 114 -8.52 -11.22 14.04
N GLN A 115 -8.86 -10.20 14.82
CA GLN A 115 -8.17 -8.91 14.78
C GLN A 115 -6.80 -8.97 15.45
N LEU A 116 -5.89 -8.08 15.05
CA LEU A 116 -4.58 -7.96 15.73
C LEU A 116 -4.71 -7.23 17.08
N PRO A 117 -3.78 -7.46 18.04
CA PRO A 117 -3.75 -6.73 19.32
C PRO A 117 -3.72 -5.21 19.12
N ALA A 118 -2.97 -4.74 18.12
CA ALA A 118 -2.87 -3.33 17.77
C ALA A 118 -4.17 -2.73 17.21
N HIS A 119 -5.11 -3.58 16.77
CA HIS A 119 -6.40 -3.18 16.21
C HIS A 119 -7.56 -3.45 17.18
N ASN A 120 -7.28 -3.92 18.39
CA ASN A 120 -8.28 -4.32 19.37
C ASN A 120 -8.95 -3.11 20.05
N SER A 121 -9.66 -2.30 19.27
CA SER A 121 -10.47 -1.17 19.74
C SER A 121 -11.75 -1.04 18.92
N TYR A 122 -12.83 -0.61 19.58
CA TYR A 122 -14.13 -0.35 18.93
C TYR A 122 -14.26 1.08 18.41
N VAL A 123 -13.42 1.99 18.89
CA VAL A 123 -13.51 3.41 18.53
C VAL A 123 -12.15 3.82 17.96
N ARG A 124 -12.18 4.47 16.79
CA ARG A 124 -10.99 4.97 16.13
C ARG A 124 -10.18 5.86 17.08
N ASP A 125 -8.86 5.76 16.99
CA ASP A 125 -7.90 6.60 17.74
C ASP A 125 -8.05 6.55 19.28
N THR A 126 -8.59 5.46 19.81
CA THR A 126 -8.64 5.19 21.25
C THR A 126 -7.65 4.08 21.65
N PRO A 127 -7.19 4.06 22.91
CA PRO A 127 -6.30 3.00 23.39
C PRO A 127 -6.89 1.61 23.16
N GLN A 128 -6.07 0.68 22.67
CA GLN A 128 -6.48 -0.71 22.47
C GLN A 128 -6.84 -1.37 23.81
N LEU A 129 -7.91 -2.15 23.80
CA LEU A 129 -8.30 -2.98 24.93
C LEU A 129 -7.26 -4.10 25.14
N PRO A 130 -6.94 -4.44 26.40
CA PRO A 130 -5.89 -5.42 26.69
C PRO A 130 -6.26 -6.84 26.23
N LEU A 131 -7.55 -7.20 26.25
CA LEU A 131 -8.04 -8.51 25.82
C LEU A 131 -9.13 -8.34 24.76
N PRO A 132 -9.26 -9.29 23.82
CA PRO A 132 -10.39 -9.31 22.90
C PRO A 132 -11.67 -9.73 23.63
N ASP A 133 -12.80 -9.13 23.26
CA ASP A 133 -14.13 -9.55 23.71
C ASP A 133 -14.73 -10.49 22.67
N THR A 134 -14.77 -11.79 22.99
CA THR A 134 -15.26 -12.84 22.08
C THR A 134 -16.76 -12.73 21.79
N THR A 135 -17.51 -11.95 22.57
CA THR A 135 -18.94 -11.71 22.36
C THR A 135 -19.22 -10.55 21.42
N ARG A 136 -18.19 -9.74 21.12
CA ARG A 136 -18.26 -8.57 20.23
C ARG A 136 -17.08 -8.55 19.26
N PRO A 137 -16.98 -9.48 18.30
CA PRO A 137 -15.85 -9.54 17.38
C PRO A 137 -15.64 -8.24 16.59
N ILE A 138 -14.37 -7.90 16.33
CA ILE A 138 -13.98 -6.75 15.51
C ILE A 138 -13.64 -7.24 14.10
N VAL A 139 -14.32 -6.67 13.10
CA VAL A 139 -13.98 -6.89 11.68
C VAL A 139 -12.94 -5.85 11.29
N ASP A 140 -11.66 -6.12 11.57
CA ASP A 140 -10.52 -5.34 11.06
C ASP A 140 -10.01 -5.93 9.73
N LEU A 141 -8.92 -5.36 9.20
CA LEU A 141 -8.25 -5.82 7.98
C LEU A 141 -8.06 -7.34 7.95
N PHE A 142 -7.51 -7.90 9.03
CA PHE A 142 -7.03 -9.27 9.08
C PHE A 142 -8.11 -10.25 9.53
N ALA A 143 -9.10 -9.80 10.29
CA ALA A 143 -10.33 -10.54 10.53
C ALA A 143 -11.12 -10.71 9.23
N ALA A 144 -11.32 -9.63 8.47
CA ALA A 144 -12.00 -9.69 7.17
C ALA A 144 -11.27 -10.64 6.22
N GLU A 145 -9.94 -10.53 6.12
CA GLU A 145 -9.12 -11.39 5.25
C GLU A 145 -9.06 -12.85 5.71
N THR A 146 -9.05 -13.11 7.02
CA THR A 146 -9.24 -14.47 7.56
C THR A 146 -10.61 -15.02 7.15
N GLY A 147 -11.65 -14.18 7.17
CA GLY A 147 -12.99 -14.53 6.71
C GLY A 147 -13.01 -14.97 5.25
N ALA A 148 -12.41 -14.16 4.37
CA ALA A 148 -12.29 -14.46 2.94
C ALA A 148 -11.49 -15.74 2.68
N LEU A 149 -10.38 -15.96 3.42
CA LEU A 149 -9.55 -17.16 3.31
C LEU A 149 -10.33 -18.44 3.64
N LEU A 150 -11.07 -18.45 4.76
CA LEU A 150 -11.87 -19.61 5.14
C LEU A 150 -13.04 -19.83 4.16
N ALA A 151 -13.74 -18.77 3.77
CA ALA A 151 -14.84 -18.86 2.80
C ALA A 151 -14.36 -19.43 1.46
N LEU A 152 -13.21 -18.95 0.96
CA LEU A 152 -12.63 -19.44 -0.29
C LEU A 152 -12.10 -20.88 -0.17
N THR A 153 -11.52 -21.25 0.98
CA THR A 153 -11.10 -22.63 1.26
C THR A 153 -12.30 -23.60 1.19
N ARG A 154 -13.39 -23.25 1.87
CA ARG A 154 -14.65 -24.03 1.85
C ARG A 154 -15.29 -24.06 0.47
N TYR A 155 -15.19 -22.97 -0.29
CA TYR A 155 -15.71 -22.90 -1.65
C TYR A 155 -14.94 -23.82 -2.62
N LEU A 156 -13.61 -23.87 -2.51
CA LEU A 156 -12.76 -24.64 -3.42
C LEU A 156 -12.76 -26.14 -3.15
N LEU A 157 -12.81 -26.56 -1.88
CA LEU A 157 -12.61 -27.94 -1.44
C LEU A 157 -13.76 -28.46 -0.52
N PRO A 158 -15.05 -28.17 -0.77
CA PRO A 158 -16.11 -28.50 0.19
C PRO A 158 -16.22 -30.00 0.42
N ASP A 159 -16.33 -30.79 -0.65
CA ASP A 159 -16.55 -32.24 -0.59
C ASP A 159 -15.30 -32.96 -0.08
N GLU A 160 -14.13 -32.49 -0.50
CA GLU A 160 -12.83 -33.04 -0.12
C GLU A 160 -12.57 -32.84 1.38
N LEU A 161 -12.87 -31.66 1.92
CA LEU A 161 -12.68 -31.37 3.35
C LEU A 161 -13.65 -32.14 4.23
N ASP A 162 -14.94 -32.23 3.87
CA ASP A 162 -15.90 -33.01 4.65
C ASP A 162 -15.68 -34.52 4.53
N THR A 163 -15.02 -34.98 3.47
CA THR A 163 -14.58 -36.38 3.38
C THR A 163 -13.41 -36.66 4.33
N ALA A 164 -12.43 -35.75 4.43
CA ALA A 164 -11.26 -35.90 5.29
C ALA A 164 -11.58 -35.67 6.78
N ALA A 165 -12.38 -34.64 7.08
CA ALA A 165 -12.77 -34.23 8.43
C ALA A 165 -14.27 -33.85 8.47
N PRO A 166 -15.18 -34.84 8.60
CA PRO A 166 -16.61 -34.60 8.55
C PRO A 166 -17.10 -33.50 9.50
N GLY A 167 -17.78 -32.48 8.95
CA GLY A 167 -18.35 -31.37 9.70
C GLY A 167 -17.42 -30.16 9.84
N ILE A 168 -16.21 -30.21 9.28
CA ILE A 168 -15.28 -29.08 9.31
C ILE A 168 -15.83 -27.87 8.53
N THR A 169 -16.53 -28.09 7.42
CA THR A 169 -17.12 -27.00 6.63
C THR A 169 -18.21 -26.28 7.43
N VAL A 170 -19.05 -27.02 8.15
CA VAL A 170 -20.07 -26.48 9.06
C VAL A 170 -19.42 -25.67 10.18
N ARG A 171 -18.31 -26.14 10.76
CA ARG A 171 -17.56 -25.38 11.77
C ARG A 171 -17.02 -24.07 11.20
N MET A 172 -16.47 -24.08 9.98
CA MET A 172 -16.01 -22.86 9.31
C MET A 172 -17.15 -21.86 9.12
N GLU A 173 -18.30 -22.32 8.62
CA GLU A 173 -19.50 -21.48 8.43
C GLU A 173 -19.97 -20.86 9.74
N GLN A 174 -19.96 -21.62 10.86
CA GLN A 174 -20.32 -21.11 12.18
C GLN A 174 -19.37 -20.00 12.68
N GLU A 175 -18.06 -20.15 12.51
CA GLU A 175 -17.11 -19.10 12.93
C GLU A 175 -17.22 -17.85 12.05
N LEU A 176 -17.48 -18.01 10.75
CA LEU A 176 -17.73 -16.91 9.83
C LEU A 176 -19.03 -16.16 10.17
N ASP A 177 -20.08 -16.88 10.54
CA ASP A 177 -21.32 -16.31 11.04
C ASP A 177 -21.18 -15.75 12.46
N ALA A 178 -20.25 -16.19 13.29
CA ALA A 178 -20.04 -15.55 14.59
C ALA A 178 -19.21 -14.27 14.47
N ARG A 179 -18.19 -14.24 13.59
CA ARG A 179 -17.10 -13.26 13.65
C ARG A 179 -17.11 -12.24 12.53
N ILE A 180 -17.75 -12.53 11.39
CA ILE A 180 -17.72 -11.66 10.20
C ILE A 180 -19.11 -11.17 9.84
N LEU A 181 -20.06 -12.09 9.58
CA LEU A 181 -21.32 -11.75 8.93
C LEU A 181 -22.23 -10.85 9.81
N PRO A 182 -22.78 -11.27 10.97
CA PRO A 182 -23.56 -10.41 11.85
C PRO A 182 -22.80 -9.17 12.34
N PRO A 183 -21.52 -9.23 12.78
CA PRO A 183 -20.79 -8.01 13.14
C PRO A 183 -20.78 -6.98 12.02
N TYR A 184 -20.56 -7.40 10.77
CA TYR A 184 -20.62 -6.49 9.61
C TYR A 184 -22.01 -5.91 9.36
N PHE A 185 -23.08 -6.66 9.59
CA PHE A 185 -24.45 -6.19 9.35
C PHE A 185 -25.05 -5.35 10.47
N THR A 186 -24.54 -5.50 11.70
CA THR A 186 -25.21 -4.95 12.90
C THR A 186 -24.36 -3.96 13.68
N SER A 187 -23.05 -3.90 13.42
CA SER A 187 -22.12 -2.98 14.08
C SER A 187 -21.56 -1.99 13.08
N HIS A 188 -21.29 -0.77 13.55
CA HIS A 188 -20.53 0.21 12.80
C HIS A 188 -19.05 0.09 13.18
N PHE A 189 -18.20 -0.16 12.20
CA PHE A 189 -16.76 0.00 12.31
C PHE A 189 -16.37 1.29 11.58
N TRP A 190 -15.44 2.06 12.14
CA TRP A 190 -15.05 3.38 11.61
C TRP A 190 -14.63 3.35 10.12
N TRP A 191 -14.09 2.23 9.64
CA TRP A 191 -13.69 2.09 8.23
C TRP A 191 -14.89 1.96 7.28
N MET A 192 -16.09 1.67 7.78
CA MET A 192 -17.31 1.63 6.97
C MET A 192 -17.75 3.02 6.51
N GLY A 193 -17.26 4.06 7.17
CA GLY A 193 -17.61 5.44 6.94
C GLY A 193 -18.97 5.84 7.50
N ASN A 194 -19.07 7.11 7.89
CA ASN A 194 -20.29 7.76 8.30
C ASN A 194 -20.24 9.25 7.94
N GLY A 195 -20.80 9.60 6.79
CA GLY A 195 -20.84 10.99 6.30
C GLY A 195 -19.44 11.58 6.06
N ALA A 196 -19.04 12.52 6.91
CA ALA A 196 -17.81 13.30 6.75
C ALA A 196 -16.55 12.64 7.38
N GLU A 197 -16.67 11.45 7.98
CA GLU A 197 -15.51 10.74 8.53
C GLU A 197 -14.38 10.58 7.49
N PRO A 198 -13.10 10.80 7.86
CA PRO A 198 -11.96 10.60 6.97
C PRO A 198 -11.70 9.11 6.72
N MET A 199 -11.60 8.71 5.46
CA MET A 199 -11.39 7.33 5.05
C MET A 199 -9.92 7.05 4.72
N CYS A 200 -9.56 5.79 4.67
CA CYS A 200 -8.23 5.31 4.27
C CYS A 200 -8.34 3.93 3.62
N ASN A 201 -7.20 3.30 3.33
CA ASN A 201 -7.11 1.95 2.75
C ASN A 201 -7.93 0.87 3.48
N TRP A 202 -8.26 1.04 4.78
CA TRP A 202 -9.07 0.08 5.53
C TRP A 202 -10.45 -0.14 4.93
N THR A 203 -11.06 0.91 4.38
CA THR A 203 -12.43 0.85 3.88
C THR A 203 -12.56 -0.15 2.74
N SER A 204 -11.81 0.03 1.65
CA SER A 204 -11.88 -0.86 0.50
C SER A 204 -11.29 -2.25 0.80
N TRP A 205 -10.26 -2.35 1.65
CA TRP A 205 -9.66 -3.63 2.02
C TRP A 205 -10.62 -4.51 2.85
N CYS A 206 -11.24 -3.97 3.90
CA CYS A 206 -12.23 -4.70 4.68
C CYS A 206 -13.45 -5.07 3.82
N THR A 207 -13.98 -4.12 3.05
CA THR A 207 -15.17 -4.34 2.21
C THR A 207 -14.93 -5.44 1.17
N GLN A 208 -13.77 -5.50 0.50
CA GLN A 208 -13.47 -6.55 -0.47
C GLN A 208 -13.56 -7.94 0.17
N ASN A 209 -12.90 -8.13 1.30
CA ASN A 209 -12.84 -9.44 1.94
C ASN A 209 -14.17 -9.85 2.58
N VAL A 210 -14.96 -8.89 3.07
CA VAL A 210 -16.33 -9.16 3.51
C VAL A 210 -17.22 -9.56 2.32
N LEU A 211 -17.11 -8.89 1.16
CA LEU A 211 -17.86 -9.26 -0.05
C LEU A 211 -17.50 -10.68 -0.50
N LEU A 212 -16.20 -11.05 -0.51
CA LEU A 212 -15.78 -12.42 -0.76
C LEU A 212 -16.46 -13.39 0.20
N THR A 213 -16.45 -13.10 1.50
CA THR A 213 -17.09 -13.96 2.52
C THR A 213 -18.58 -14.12 2.28
N VAL A 214 -19.31 -13.02 2.04
CA VAL A 214 -20.77 -13.02 1.84
C VAL A 214 -21.17 -13.84 0.62
N PHE A 215 -20.46 -13.67 -0.50
CA PHE A 215 -20.88 -14.24 -1.79
C PHE A 215 -20.29 -15.62 -2.11
N LEU A 216 -19.30 -16.09 -1.33
CA LEU A 216 -18.79 -17.47 -1.39
C LEU A 216 -19.51 -18.42 -0.43
N LEU A 217 -20.25 -17.88 0.54
CA LEU A 217 -21.06 -18.65 1.49
C LEU A 217 -22.53 -18.75 1.04
N PRO A 218 -23.27 -19.75 1.56
CA PRO A 218 -24.71 -19.90 1.33
C PRO A 218 -25.54 -18.85 2.10
N THR A 219 -25.22 -17.57 1.94
CA THR A 219 -25.93 -16.44 2.54
C THR A 219 -27.31 -16.23 1.92
N THR A 220 -28.24 -15.71 2.72
CA THR A 220 -29.59 -15.37 2.25
C THR A 220 -29.55 -14.19 1.29
N GLN A 221 -30.57 -14.09 0.41
CA GLN A 221 -30.72 -12.93 -0.48
C GLN A 221 -30.81 -11.61 0.29
N GLN A 222 -31.44 -11.60 1.47
CA GLN A 222 -31.48 -10.41 2.33
C GLN A 222 -30.08 -9.98 2.77
N GLN A 223 -29.24 -10.92 3.23
CA GLN A 223 -27.86 -10.62 3.62
C GLN A 223 -27.04 -10.09 2.42
N ARG A 224 -27.19 -10.67 1.23
CA ARG A 224 -26.52 -10.20 0.01
C ARG A 224 -26.93 -8.77 -0.35
N GLN A 225 -28.22 -8.47 -0.31
CA GLN A 225 -28.75 -7.13 -0.59
C GLN A 225 -28.22 -6.10 0.43
N VAL A 226 -28.18 -6.45 1.72
CA VAL A 226 -27.59 -5.58 2.75
C VAL A 226 -26.10 -5.39 2.52
N ALA A 227 -25.36 -6.45 2.19
CA ALA A 227 -23.92 -6.38 1.93
C ALA A 227 -23.59 -5.45 0.75
N VAL A 228 -24.33 -5.55 -0.37
CA VAL A 228 -24.11 -4.69 -1.53
C VAL A 228 -24.40 -3.22 -1.20
N LYS A 229 -25.47 -2.94 -0.46
CA LYS A 229 -25.82 -1.58 -0.03
C LYS A 229 -24.73 -0.99 0.89
N GLN A 230 -24.30 -1.76 1.88
CA GLN A 230 -23.25 -1.35 2.82
C GLN A 230 -21.91 -1.13 2.09
N ALA A 231 -21.53 -2.05 1.21
CA ALA A 231 -20.32 -1.92 0.40
C ALA A 231 -20.37 -0.68 -0.50
N ALA A 232 -21.48 -0.45 -1.22
CA ALA A 232 -21.65 0.73 -2.07
C ALA A 232 -21.52 2.03 -1.27
N TYR A 233 -22.13 2.10 -0.08
CA TYR A 233 -22.01 3.25 0.81
C TYR A 233 -20.56 3.48 1.27
N SER A 234 -19.92 2.45 1.82
CA SER A 234 -18.53 2.54 2.29
C SER A 234 -17.56 2.93 1.17
N LEU A 235 -17.74 2.41 -0.04
CA LEU A 235 -16.88 2.75 -1.18
C LEU A 235 -17.12 4.18 -1.68
N ASP A 236 -18.35 4.71 -1.66
CA ASP A 236 -18.59 6.13 -1.91
C ASP A 236 -17.94 7.01 -0.82
N CYS A 237 -18.00 6.59 0.46
CA CYS A 237 -17.26 7.27 1.54
C CYS A 237 -15.75 7.27 1.29
N PHE A 238 -15.17 6.16 0.85
CA PHE A 238 -13.75 6.07 0.50
C PHE A 238 -13.40 6.97 -0.69
N LEU A 239 -14.19 6.91 -1.76
CA LEU A 239 -13.97 7.71 -2.96
C LEU A 239 -14.13 9.21 -2.71
N LYS A 240 -14.92 9.64 -1.73
CA LYS A 240 -15.06 11.06 -1.35
C LYS A 240 -13.70 11.72 -1.05
N ASP A 241 -12.78 10.99 -0.42
CA ASP A 241 -11.47 11.53 -0.01
C ASP A 241 -10.39 11.41 -1.10
N TYR A 242 -10.70 10.76 -2.22
CA TYR A 242 -9.84 10.77 -3.41
C TYR A 242 -10.12 12.01 -4.27
N GLY A 243 -9.07 12.64 -4.77
CA GLY A 243 -9.20 13.62 -5.85
C GLY A 243 -9.77 13.01 -7.13
N ALA A 244 -10.36 13.84 -8.00
CA ALA A 244 -10.78 13.41 -9.34
C ALA A 244 -9.59 12.93 -10.20
N ASP A 245 -8.39 13.40 -9.87
CA ASP A 245 -7.11 13.01 -10.46
C ASP A 245 -6.62 11.62 -10.00
N GLY A 246 -7.26 10.99 -9.02
CA GLY A 246 -7.01 9.60 -8.62
C GLY A 246 -5.70 9.35 -7.86
N CYS A 247 -5.04 10.39 -7.36
CA CYS A 247 -3.82 10.22 -6.58
C CYS A 247 -4.07 9.40 -5.31
N CYS A 248 -3.24 8.38 -5.05
CA CYS A 248 -3.22 7.73 -3.75
C CYS A 248 -2.38 8.59 -2.80
N ASN A 249 -3.03 9.27 -1.85
CA ASN A 249 -2.35 10.16 -0.91
C ASN A 249 -1.41 9.41 0.06
N GLU A 250 -1.67 8.12 0.29
CA GLU A 250 -0.82 7.23 1.11
C GLU A 250 0.40 6.67 0.34
N GLY A 251 0.53 6.97 -0.96
CA GLY A 251 1.69 6.60 -1.78
C GLY A 251 1.58 5.24 -2.49
N ALA A 252 2.61 4.93 -3.29
CA ALA A 252 2.66 3.74 -4.16
C ALA A 252 2.52 2.41 -3.40
N GLN A 253 3.02 2.33 -2.16
CA GLN A 253 2.91 1.12 -1.33
C GLN A 253 1.45 0.88 -0.92
N TYR A 254 0.73 1.92 -0.48
CA TYR A 254 -0.65 1.81 -0.03
C TYR A 254 -1.67 1.73 -1.17
N TYR A 255 -1.32 2.15 -2.39
CA TYR A 255 -2.13 1.90 -3.59
C TYR A 255 -2.61 0.44 -3.69
N ARG A 256 -1.77 -0.54 -3.31
CA ARG A 256 -2.11 -1.97 -3.34
C ARG A 256 -3.11 -2.42 -2.29
N HIS A 257 -3.28 -1.61 -1.24
CA HIS A 257 -4.24 -1.80 -0.16
C HIS A 257 -5.44 -0.86 -0.27
N ALA A 258 -5.41 0.10 -1.19
CA ALA A 258 -6.46 1.10 -1.41
C ALA A 258 -7.05 0.96 -2.83
N GLY A 259 -6.35 1.44 -3.86
CA GLY A 259 -6.81 1.38 -5.25
C GLY A 259 -7.07 -0.05 -5.76
N LEU A 260 -6.20 -1.00 -5.44
CA LEU A 260 -6.41 -2.40 -5.86
C LEU A 260 -7.52 -3.12 -5.08
N THR A 261 -7.77 -2.74 -3.84
CA THR A 261 -8.88 -3.31 -3.06
C THR A 261 -10.22 -2.68 -3.45
N LEU A 262 -10.21 -1.42 -3.92
CA LEU A 262 -11.34 -0.82 -4.61
C LEU A 262 -11.66 -1.59 -5.90
N TRP A 263 -10.64 -1.88 -6.74
CA TRP A 263 -10.83 -2.74 -7.91
C TRP A 263 -11.42 -4.09 -7.52
N GLY A 264 -10.89 -4.76 -6.49
CA GLY A 264 -11.42 -6.04 -6.03
C GLY A 264 -12.89 -5.97 -5.59
N CYS A 265 -13.30 -4.91 -4.90
CA CYS A 265 -14.71 -4.66 -4.59
C CYS A 265 -15.56 -4.55 -5.86
N LEU A 266 -15.13 -3.71 -6.82
CA LEU A 266 -15.87 -3.47 -8.06
C LEU A 266 -15.90 -4.70 -8.96
N GLU A 267 -14.86 -5.52 -8.97
CA GLU A 267 -14.78 -6.80 -9.70
C GLU A 267 -15.80 -7.80 -9.17
N ILE A 268 -15.88 -7.97 -7.83
CA ILE A 268 -16.87 -8.84 -7.20
C ILE A 268 -18.28 -8.35 -7.51
N LEU A 269 -18.55 -7.06 -7.30
CA LEU A 269 -19.85 -6.46 -7.56
C LEU A 269 -20.24 -6.57 -9.05
N SER A 270 -19.31 -6.35 -9.96
CA SER A 270 -19.50 -6.49 -11.42
C SER A 270 -19.75 -7.93 -11.84
N SER A 271 -19.11 -8.90 -11.19
CA SER A 271 -19.39 -10.32 -11.45
C SER A 271 -20.80 -10.74 -11.04
N ILE A 272 -21.37 -10.08 -10.02
CA ILE A 272 -22.70 -10.41 -9.47
C ILE A 272 -23.80 -9.63 -10.22
N VAL A 273 -23.58 -8.34 -10.50
CA VAL A 273 -24.53 -7.47 -11.21
C VAL A 273 -23.79 -6.65 -12.28
N PRO A 274 -23.45 -7.26 -13.43
CA PRO A 274 -22.62 -6.63 -14.46
C PRO A 274 -23.18 -5.31 -14.96
N GLU A 275 -24.48 -5.27 -15.26
CA GLU A 275 -25.15 -4.10 -15.82
C GLU A 275 -25.08 -2.86 -14.90
N ALA A 276 -25.02 -3.08 -13.58
CA ALA A 276 -24.97 -2.00 -12.61
C ALA A 276 -23.54 -1.51 -12.31
N PHE A 277 -22.59 -2.44 -12.15
CA PHE A 277 -21.26 -2.07 -11.63
C PHE A 277 -20.14 -2.05 -12.67
N SER A 278 -20.23 -2.83 -13.77
CA SER A 278 -19.18 -2.80 -14.80
C SER A 278 -18.99 -1.43 -15.45
N PRO A 279 -20.04 -0.61 -15.69
CA PRO A 279 -19.87 0.74 -16.24
C PRO A 279 -18.99 1.65 -15.38
N LEU A 280 -18.87 1.40 -14.06
CA LEU A 280 -18.05 2.22 -13.17
C LEU A 280 -16.57 2.20 -13.54
N PHE A 281 -16.07 1.16 -14.21
CA PHE A 281 -14.68 1.14 -14.68
C PHE A 281 -14.39 2.15 -15.81
N HIS A 282 -15.44 2.70 -16.44
CA HIS A 282 -15.30 3.78 -17.42
C HIS A 282 -15.34 5.19 -16.79
N GLU A 283 -15.57 5.27 -15.48
CA GLU A 283 -15.54 6.54 -14.78
C GLU A 283 -14.12 7.09 -14.73
N PRO A 284 -13.88 8.35 -15.15
CA PRO A 284 -12.53 8.92 -15.23
C PRO A 284 -11.77 8.82 -13.90
N LYS A 285 -12.46 9.00 -12.77
CA LYS A 285 -11.86 8.90 -11.44
C LYS A 285 -11.32 7.50 -11.15
N ILE A 286 -12.05 6.45 -11.52
CA ILE A 286 -11.65 5.05 -11.31
C ILE A 286 -10.45 4.71 -12.20
N LYS A 287 -10.49 5.15 -13.46
CA LYS A 287 -9.34 5.01 -14.37
C LYS A 287 -8.10 5.73 -13.86
N ASN A 288 -8.26 6.96 -13.38
CA ASN A 288 -7.15 7.75 -12.82
C ASN A 288 -6.54 7.09 -11.58
N ILE A 289 -7.37 6.51 -10.70
CA ILE A 289 -6.90 5.68 -9.57
C ILE A 289 -6.08 4.51 -10.09
N ALA A 290 -6.58 3.77 -11.09
CA ALA A 290 -5.85 2.64 -11.66
C ALA A 290 -4.47 3.06 -12.19
N GLU A 291 -4.41 4.15 -12.95
CA GLU A 291 -3.20 4.62 -13.64
C GLU A 291 -2.18 5.33 -12.73
N TYR A 292 -2.56 5.70 -11.49
CA TYR A 292 -1.66 6.34 -10.53
C TYR A 292 -0.31 5.63 -10.41
N ILE A 293 -0.31 4.30 -10.30
CA ILE A 293 0.91 3.52 -10.11
C ILE A 293 1.88 3.62 -11.30
N CYS A 294 1.38 3.84 -12.52
CA CYS A 294 2.21 4.05 -13.71
C CYS A 294 2.92 5.40 -13.67
N ASN A 295 2.26 6.40 -13.08
CA ASN A 295 2.74 7.78 -13.04
C ASN A 295 3.81 8.01 -11.98
N VAL A 296 3.81 7.21 -10.92
CA VAL A 296 4.83 7.24 -9.86
C VAL A 296 5.89 6.15 -9.99
N HIS A 297 5.78 5.23 -10.96
CA HIS A 297 6.84 4.26 -11.27
C HIS A 297 8.08 4.95 -11.86
N VAL A 298 9.26 4.64 -11.34
CA VAL A 298 10.54 5.18 -11.83
C VAL A 298 11.11 4.25 -12.89
N GLU A 299 11.68 3.14 -12.44
CA GLU A 299 12.26 2.08 -13.27
C GLU A 299 12.52 0.86 -12.38
N GLY A 300 12.37 -0.34 -12.96
CA GLY A 300 12.59 -1.58 -12.22
C GLY A 300 11.72 -1.64 -10.95
N PRO A 301 12.30 -1.83 -9.75
CA PRO A 301 11.52 -1.93 -8.52
C PRO A 301 11.18 -0.57 -7.87
N TYR A 302 11.65 0.54 -8.43
CA TYR A 302 11.57 1.86 -7.78
C TYR A 302 10.30 2.63 -8.14
N TYR A 303 9.75 3.29 -7.12
CA TYR A 303 8.63 4.23 -7.22
C TYR A 303 8.99 5.52 -6.48
N LEU A 304 8.44 6.64 -6.95
CA LEU A 304 8.45 7.89 -6.21
C LEU A 304 7.70 7.68 -4.89
N ASN A 305 8.35 7.97 -3.77
CA ASN A 305 7.81 7.74 -2.44
C ASN A 305 7.70 9.05 -1.66
N PHE A 306 6.53 9.24 -1.04
CA PHE A 306 6.22 10.31 -0.09
C PHE A 306 5.36 9.73 1.04
N GLY A 307 5.48 10.28 2.24
CA GLY A 307 4.82 9.71 3.43
C GLY A 307 5.36 8.32 3.80
N ASP A 308 4.53 7.49 4.45
CA ASP A 308 4.90 6.12 4.88
C ASP A 308 5.05 5.11 3.72
N CYS A 309 5.73 5.50 2.65
CA CYS A 309 5.95 4.70 1.47
C CYS A 309 7.42 4.36 1.32
N SER A 310 7.72 3.07 1.16
CA SER A 310 9.02 2.61 0.67
C SER A 310 9.21 3.01 -0.80
N PRO A 311 10.43 3.35 -1.27
CA PRO A 311 10.72 3.47 -2.69
C PRO A 311 10.62 2.12 -3.41
N LEU A 312 10.70 1.01 -2.67
CA LEU A 312 10.49 -0.37 -3.15
C LEU A 312 9.07 -0.81 -2.79
N ALA A 313 8.06 -0.17 -3.41
CA ALA A 313 6.66 -0.40 -3.08
C ALA A 313 6.15 -1.82 -3.46
N GLY A 314 6.95 -2.62 -4.17
CA GLY A 314 6.60 -3.92 -4.76
C GLY A 314 6.33 -3.80 -6.25
N ARG A 315 6.58 -4.87 -7.00
CA ARG A 315 6.32 -4.94 -8.45
C ARG A 315 4.82 -5.03 -8.74
N CYS A 316 4.39 -4.49 -9.87
CA CYS A 316 3.03 -4.70 -10.37
C CYS A 316 2.81 -6.17 -10.76
N GLY A 317 1.58 -6.67 -10.60
CA GLY A 317 1.24 -8.05 -10.91
C GLY A 317 -0.17 -8.21 -11.46
N ALA A 318 -0.77 -9.37 -11.21
CA ALA A 318 -2.04 -9.75 -11.83
C ALA A 318 -3.21 -8.82 -11.48
N ARG A 319 -3.22 -8.24 -10.27
CA ARG A 319 -4.28 -7.31 -9.86
C ARG A 319 -4.21 -6.00 -10.64
N GLU A 320 -3.02 -5.43 -10.78
CA GLU A 320 -2.76 -4.26 -11.62
C GLU A 320 -3.12 -4.56 -13.09
N TYR A 321 -2.71 -5.72 -13.60
CA TYR A 321 -3.03 -6.15 -14.95
C TYR A 321 -4.55 -6.23 -15.19
N ARG A 322 -5.28 -6.90 -14.30
CA ARG A 322 -6.76 -7.03 -14.37
C ARG A 322 -7.46 -5.69 -14.19
N PHE A 323 -6.97 -4.81 -13.32
CA PHE A 323 -7.52 -3.46 -13.19
C PHE A 323 -7.31 -2.66 -14.48
N GLY A 324 -6.12 -2.77 -15.08
CA GLY A 324 -5.81 -2.17 -16.38
C GLY A 324 -6.75 -2.65 -17.49
N GLN A 325 -7.11 -3.92 -17.51
CA GLN A 325 -8.12 -4.44 -18.44
C GLN A 325 -9.50 -3.82 -18.20
N ALA A 326 -9.94 -3.78 -16.94
CA ALA A 326 -11.24 -3.26 -16.57
C ALA A 326 -11.43 -1.79 -16.99
N VAL A 327 -10.39 -0.95 -16.80
CA VAL A 327 -10.44 0.49 -17.16
C VAL A 327 -9.96 0.81 -18.58
N GLY A 328 -9.56 -0.20 -19.36
CA GLY A 328 -8.97 -0.01 -20.68
C GLY A 328 -7.67 0.81 -20.66
N SER A 329 -6.75 0.50 -19.75
CA SER A 329 -5.41 1.08 -19.67
C SER A 329 -4.35 0.11 -20.19
N ASP A 330 -3.85 0.37 -21.40
CA ASP A 330 -2.74 -0.38 -21.98
C ASP A 330 -1.43 -0.13 -21.23
N ALA A 331 -1.24 1.08 -20.68
CA ALA A 331 -0.04 1.44 -19.92
C ALA A 331 0.07 0.59 -18.65
N LEU A 332 -1.03 0.43 -17.91
CA LEU A 332 -1.06 -0.38 -16.69
C LEU A 332 -0.89 -1.87 -16.98
N GLN A 333 -1.53 -2.39 -18.03
CA GLN A 333 -1.34 -3.77 -18.48
C GLN A 333 0.11 -4.04 -18.88
N ALA A 334 0.73 -3.13 -19.64
CA ALA A 334 2.12 -3.25 -20.07
C ALA A 334 3.10 -3.22 -18.90
N LEU A 335 2.92 -2.29 -17.95
CA LEU A 335 3.73 -2.22 -16.73
C LEU A 335 3.59 -3.51 -15.92
N ALA A 336 2.37 -3.93 -15.62
CA ALA A 336 2.10 -5.13 -14.83
C ALA A 336 2.68 -6.40 -15.46
N ALA A 337 2.52 -6.57 -16.77
CA ALA A 337 3.07 -7.73 -17.48
C ALA A 337 4.62 -7.72 -17.52
N ALA A 338 5.22 -6.54 -17.71
CA ALA A 338 6.69 -6.39 -17.70
C ALA A 338 7.26 -6.69 -16.31
N ASP A 339 6.66 -6.14 -15.25
CA ASP A 339 7.06 -6.39 -13.88
C ASP A 339 6.88 -7.85 -13.49
N PHE A 340 5.74 -8.46 -13.83
CA PHE A 340 5.48 -9.86 -13.56
C PHE A 340 6.51 -10.79 -14.20
N ARG A 341 6.96 -10.50 -15.43
CA ARG A 341 8.03 -11.26 -16.09
C ARG A 341 9.39 -11.11 -15.39
N ALA A 342 9.64 -9.93 -14.82
CA ALA A 342 10.86 -9.64 -14.08
C ALA A 342 10.81 -10.14 -12.62
N ASP A 343 9.65 -10.58 -12.14
CA ASP A 343 9.46 -11.06 -10.78
C ASP A 343 9.82 -12.56 -10.64
N ALA A 344 10.79 -12.82 -9.78
CA ALA A 344 11.18 -14.18 -9.40
C ALA A 344 10.17 -14.82 -8.44
N ASP A 345 9.41 -14.01 -7.71
CA ASP A 345 8.48 -14.42 -6.65
C ASP A 345 7.09 -13.78 -6.80
N PRO A 346 6.35 -14.10 -7.89
CA PRO A 346 5.07 -13.48 -8.21
C PRO A 346 3.94 -13.77 -7.20
N ASP A 347 4.11 -14.78 -6.35
CA ASP A 347 3.18 -15.15 -5.28
C ASP A 347 3.62 -14.62 -3.91
N HIS A 348 4.70 -13.82 -3.88
CA HIS A 348 5.34 -13.27 -2.70
C HIS A 348 5.64 -14.32 -1.63
N LEU A 349 6.10 -15.53 -1.98
CA LEU A 349 6.38 -16.60 -1.03
C LEU A 349 7.63 -16.34 -0.17
N GLN A 350 8.52 -15.46 -0.62
CA GLN A 350 9.80 -15.10 0.01
C GLN A 350 9.80 -13.67 0.56
N ASN A 351 8.68 -12.95 0.48
CA ASN A 351 8.59 -11.59 1.00
C ASN A 351 8.76 -11.60 2.54
N PRO A 352 9.58 -10.70 3.13
CA PRO A 352 9.73 -10.63 4.58
C PRO A 352 8.45 -10.18 5.30
N ASP A 353 7.55 -9.47 4.63
CA ASP A 353 6.25 -9.09 5.18
C ASP A 353 5.25 -10.26 5.07
N GLY A 354 5.08 -10.97 6.19
CA GLY A 354 4.19 -12.12 6.26
C GLY A 354 2.72 -11.81 5.97
N SER A 355 2.29 -10.55 6.04
CA SER A 355 0.91 -10.17 5.67
C SER A 355 0.64 -10.35 4.18
N THR A 356 1.66 -10.27 3.33
CA THR A 356 1.51 -10.46 1.88
C THR A 356 1.21 -11.91 1.48
N HIS A 357 1.37 -12.86 2.41
CA HIS A 357 1.26 -14.30 2.15
C HIS A 357 -0.15 -14.87 2.44
N ILE A 358 -1.06 -14.06 2.98
CA ILE A 358 -2.30 -14.57 3.60
C ILE A 358 -3.53 -14.49 2.69
N ASN A 359 -3.40 -13.93 1.49
CA ASN A 359 -4.52 -13.76 0.58
C ASN A 359 -4.61 -14.87 -0.48
N LEU A 360 -5.51 -15.82 -0.30
CA LEU A 360 -5.72 -16.90 -1.26
C LEU A 360 -6.34 -16.39 -2.57
N TRP A 361 -7.24 -15.39 -2.53
CA TRP A 361 -7.85 -14.83 -3.73
C TRP A 361 -6.80 -14.16 -4.63
N TYR A 362 -5.85 -13.41 -4.05
CA TYR A 362 -4.75 -12.80 -4.81
C TYR A 362 -3.85 -13.86 -5.46
N ARG A 363 -3.45 -14.91 -4.72
CA ARG A 363 -2.61 -16.00 -5.27
C ARG A 363 -3.27 -16.69 -6.45
N LEU A 364 -4.55 -16.98 -6.35
CA LEU A 364 -5.29 -17.61 -7.44
C LEU A 364 -5.47 -16.65 -8.62
N THR A 365 -5.79 -15.38 -8.39
CA THR A 365 -5.81 -14.35 -9.45
C THR A 365 -4.48 -14.30 -10.19
N THR A 366 -3.35 -14.38 -9.47
CA THR A 366 -2.01 -14.46 -10.06
C THR A 366 -1.83 -15.68 -10.95
N ALA A 367 -2.10 -16.89 -10.44
CA ALA A 367 -1.92 -18.11 -11.21
C ALA A 367 -2.80 -18.17 -12.47
N PHE A 368 -4.04 -17.71 -12.39
CA PHE A 368 -4.99 -17.71 -13.52
C PHE A 368 -4.75 -16.59 -14.53
N ALA A 369 -3.98 -15.54 -14.18
CA ALA A 369 -3.57 -14.48 -15.11
C ALA A 369 -2.16 -14.70 -15.71
N GLU A 370 -1.40 -15.67 -15.20
CA GLU A 370 0.02 -15.84 -15.54
C GLU A 370 0.27 -16.06 -17.02
N GLU A 371 -0.46 -16.96 -17.69
CA GLU A 371 -0.26 -17.22 -19.12
C GLU A 371 -0.46 -15.95 -19.97
N GLU A 372 -1.51 -15.20 -19.65
CA GLU A 372 -1.89 -13.99 -20.35
C GLU A 372 -0.83 -12.88 -20.19
N MET A 373 -0.36 -12.64 -18.96
CA MET A 373 0.69 -11.65 -18.68
C MET A 373 2.04 -12.03 -19.28
N MET A 374 2.37 -13.33 -19.30
CA MET A 374 3.59 -13.81 -19.94
C MET A 374 3.57 -13.61 -21.46
N ALA A 375 2.40 -13.70 -22.10
CA ALA A 375 2.21 -13.47 -23.52
C ALA A 375 2.11 -11.97 -23.91
N TYR A 376 1.74 -11.09 -22.98
CA TYR A 376 1.53 -9.67 -23.24
C TYR A 376 2.85 -8.92 -23.48
N SER A 377 3.10 -8.44 -24.70
CA SER A 377 4.42 -7.94 -25.11
C SER A 377 4.54 -6.42 -25.27
N ALA A 378 3.47 -5.65 -25.02
CA ALA A 378 3.56 -4.20 -25.14
C ALA A 378 4.53 -3.61 -24.11
N ALA A 379 5.26 -2.56 -24.51
CA ALA A 379 6.20 -1.88 -23.65
C ALA A 379 5.48 -0.90 -22.71
N PRO A 380 5.88 -0.82 -21.43
CA PRO A 380 5.37 0.20 -20.50
C PRO A 380 5.60 1.60 -21.08
N ARG A 381 4.63 2.50 -20.83
CA ARG A 381 4.72 3.90 -21.23
C ARG A 381 4.50 4.77 -20.01
N HIS A 382 5.39 5.73 -19.80
CA HIS A 382 5.26 6.73 -18.75
C HIS A 382 4.81 8.05 -19.35
N HIS A 383 3.97 8.77 -18.61
CA HIS A 383 3.76 10.18 -18.86
C HIS A 383 5.04 10.95 -18.54
N LEU A 384 5.41 11.89 -19.42
CA LEU A 384 6.58 12.75 -19.21
C LEU A 384 6.38 13.67 -18.01
N THR A 385 5.15 14.13 -17.77
CA THR A 385 4.80 15.03 -16.67
C THR A 385 3.43 14.68 -16.14
N VAL A 386 3.29 14.66 -14.82
CA VAL A 386 2.03 14.44 -14.11
C VAL A 386 1.93 15.40 -12.93
N TRP A 387 0.76 15.99 -12.73
CA TRP A 387 0.43 16.82 -11.58
C TRP A 387 -0.87 16.34 -10.95
N TYR A 388 -0.81 16.05 -9.66
CA TYR A 388 -1.94 15.64 -8.82
C TYR A 388 -2.30 16.77 -7.86
N PRO A 389 -3.14 17.74 -8.27
CA PRO A 389 -3.50 18.88 -7.43
C PRO A 389 -4.23 18.48 -6.13
N SER A 390 -4.86 17.31 -6.07
CA SER A 390 -5.60 16.89 -4.87
C SER A 390 -4.71 16.62 -3.65
N VAL A 391 -3.49 16.13 -3.89
CA VAL A 391 -2.49 15.80 -2.86
C VAL A 391 -1.26 16.69 -2.98
N GLY A 392 -1.08 17.36 -4.11
CA GLY A 392 0.08 18.18 -4.41
C GLY A 392 1.30 17.36 -4.84
N VAL A 393 1.12 16.28 -5.60
CA VAL A 393 2.24 15.45 -6.08
C VAL A 393 2.55 15.74 -7.55
N TYR A 394 3.81 16.01 -7.85
CA TYR A 394 4.33 16.23 -9.19
C TYR A 394 5.34 15.15 -9.56
N ALA A 395 5.29 14.68 -10.80
CA ALA A 395 6.29 13.79 -11.37
C ALA A 395 6.70 14.27 -12.75
N ALA A 396 8.00 14.32 -13.05
CA ALA A 396 8.52 14.66 -14.36
C ALA A 396 9.72 13.81 -14.77
N ARG A 397 9.85 13.55 -16.07
CA ARG A 397 10.89 12.69 -16.66
C ARG A 397 11.54 13.38 -17.86
N GLN A 398 12.87 13.47 -17.87
CA GLN A 398 13.65 13.99 -19.01
C GLN A 398 14.95 13.21 -19.16
N GLY A 399 15.17 12.60 -20.32
CA GLY A 399 16.34 11.75 -20.56
C GLY A 399 16.46 10.65 -19.49
N SER A 400 17.60 10.62 -18.79
CA SER A 400 17.87 9.69 -17.69
C SER A 400 17.27 10.08 -16.34
N TRP A 401 16.66 11.27 -16.23
CA TRP A 401 16.22 11.84 -14.96
C TRP A 401 14.73 11.64 -14.69
N VAL A 402 14.41 11.29 -13.44
CA VAL A 402 13.04 11.30 -12.90
C VAL A 402 13.02 12.15 -11.65
N LEU A 403 12.13 13.14 -11.61
CA LEU A 403 11.89 14.05 -10.49
C LEU A 403 10.48 13.79 -9.93
N GLY A 404 10.38 13.47 -8.65
CA GLY A 404 9.18 13.60 -7.86
C GLY A 404 9.24 14.84 -6.98
N ALA A 405 8.12 15.55 -6.79
CA ALA A 405 8.02 16.64 -5.85
C ALA A 405 6.67 16.65 -5.12
N LYS A 406 6.65 17.01 -3.84
CA LYS A 406 5.43 17.16 -3.03
C LYS A 406 5.23 18.62 -2.65
N PHE A 407 4.21 19.26 -3.18
CA PHE A 407 3.78 20.64 -2.92
C PHE A 407 2.33 20.66 -2.38
N GLY A 408 2.00 19.65 -1.56
CA GLY A 408 0.72 19.51 -0.88
C GLY A 408 0.68 20.14 0.51
N SER A 409 -0.05 19.48 1.41
CA SER A 409 -0.07 19.81 2.84
C SER A 409 0.53 18.69 3.69
N ASN A 410 0.85 19.00 4.94
CA ASN A 410 1.22 18.00 5.94
C ASN A 410 -0.03 17.39 6.63
N GLY A 411 -1.15 17.28 5.91
CA GLY A 411 -2.43 16.78 6.41
C GLY A 411 -2.88 15.45 5.80
N ASP A 412 -2.10 14.84 4.92
CA ASP A 412 -2.46 13.57 4.27
C ASP A 412 -2.47 12.39 5.26
N SER A 413 -3.19 11.32 4.93
CA SER A 413 -3.07 10.04 5.67
C SER A 413 -1.64 9.52 5.56
N HIS A 414 -1.09 9.01 6.67
CA HIS A 414 0.28 8.47 6.70
C HIS A 414 1.38 9.44 6.23
N ASN A 415 1.16 10.74 6.39
CA ASN A 415 2.09 11.76 5.93
C ASN A 415 3.34 11.90 6.81
N HIS A 416 4.33 12.59 6.24
CA HIS A 416 5.46 13.21 6.94
C HIS A 416 5.29 14.74 6.94
N ASN A 417 6.19 15.46 7.59
CA ASN A 417 6.31 16.91 7.45
C ASN A 417 7.26 17.24 6.29
N ASP A 418 6.79 17.03 5.07
CA ASP A 418 7.60 16.94 3.85
C ASP A 418 7.08 17.85 2.71
N THR A 419 6.33 18.90 3.03
CA THR A 419 5.82 19.87 2.05
C THR A 419 6.95 20.68 1.41
N GLY A 420 7.09 20.58 0.09
CA GLY A 420 8.15 21.15 -0.75
C GLY A 420 9.29 20.18 -1.08
N SER A 421 9.23 18.94 -0.58
CA SER A 421 10.30 17.95 -0.75
C SER A 421 10.35 17.38 -2.18
N ILE A 422 11.50 16.81 -2.53
CA ILE A 422 11.75 16.14 -3.81
C ILE A 422 12.34 14.74 -3.63
N THR A 423 12.14 13.89 -4.62
CA THR A 423 12.91 12.65 -4.81
C THR A 423 13.45 12.63 -6.23
N VAL A 424 14.69 12.21 -6.41
CA VAL A 424 15.37 12.27 -7.70
C VAL A 424 16.03 10.94 -8.00
N TYR A 425 15.80 10.46 -9.21
CA TYR A 425 16.45 9.27 -9.75
C TYR A 425 17.17 9.61 -11.05
N LYS A 426 18.29 8.93 -11.29
CA LYS A 426 19.06 9.01 -12.54
C LYS A 426 19.45 7.61 -12.99
N ASP A 427 19.22 7.28 -14.25
CA ASP A 427 19.45 5.95 -14.83
C ASP A 427 18.77 4.85 -14.01
N GLY A 428 17.53 5.10 -13.58
CA GLY A 428 16.74 4.17 -12.76
C GLY A 428 17.25 3.96 -11.33
N ARG A 429 18.26 4.72 -10.86
CA ARG A 429 18.84 4.58 -9.51
C ARG A 429 18.60 5.80 -8.63
N PRO A 430 18.50 5.64 -7.30
CA PRO A 430 18.27 6.75 -6.38
C PRO A 430 19.44 7.75 -6.38
N PHE A 431 19.12 9.04 -6.55
CA PHE A 431 20.08 10.16 -6.50
C PHE A 431 19.85 11.01 -5.24
N LEU A 432 18.67 11.65 -5.14
CA LEU A 432 18.19 12.26 -3.89
C LEU A 432 17.04 11.41 -3.36
N ILE A 433 17.17 10.96 -2.12
CA ILE A 433 16.26 9.97 -1.54
C ILE A 433 15.31 10.61 -0.53
N ASP A 434 14.11 10.05 -0.44
CA ASP A 434 13.27 10.14 0.76
C ASP A 434 13.36 8.81 1.48
N ILE A 435 13.63 8.83 2.78
CA ILE A 435 13.96 7.63 3.53
C ILE A 435 12.75 6.70 3.77
N GLY A 436 11.52 7.21 3.68
CA GLY A 436 10.32 6.46 4.03
C GLY A 436 10.12 6.33 5.55
N VAL A 437 9.65 5.17 6.01
CA VAL A 437 9.20 4.98 7.39
C VAL A 437 9.86 3.78 8.09
N GLU A 438 10.16 3.96 9.38
CA GLU A 438 10.62 2.89 10.27
C GLU A 438 9.53 1.83 10.55
N SER A 439 9.92 0.76 11.25
CA SER A 439 8.99 -0.25 11.75
C SER A 439 7.91 0.39 12.62
N TYR A 440 6.64 0.03 12.39
CA TYR A 440 5.53 0.63 13.12
C TYR A 440 5.51 0.24 14.59
N THR A 441 5.38 1.25 15.44
CA THR A 441 5.25 1.11 16.90
C THR A 441 4.00 1.85 17.36
N LYS A 442 3.68 1.75 18.66
CA LYS A 442 2.62 2.57 19.28
C LYS A 442 2.83 4.07 19.03
N LYS A 443 4.07 4.54 18.93
CA LYS A 443 4.41 5.95 18.69
C LYS A 443 3.92 6.44 17.33
N THR A 444 3.99 5.59 16.30
CA THR A 444 3.60 5.88 14.91
C THR A 444 2.14 6.34 14.80
N PHE A 445 1.24 5.74 15.57
CA PHE A 445 -0.21 5.98 15.52
C PHE A 445 -0.68 6.84 16.70
N SER A 446 0.18 7.75 17.17
CA SER A 446 -0.09 8.61 18.33
C SER A 446 0.24 10.07 18.01
N PRO A 447 -0.17 11.02 18.86
CA PRO A 447 0.27 12.42 18.74
C PRO A 447 1.80 12.62 18.75
N GLN A 448 2.57 11.63 19.20
CA GLN A 448 4.03 11.66 19.22
C GLN A 448 4.67 11.22 17.88
N ARG A 449 3.88 10.96 16.83
CA ARG A 449 4.37 10.54 15.50
C ARG A 449 5.51 11.42 14.99
N TYR A 450 5.39 12.74 15.11
CA TYR A 450 6.37 13.70 14.58
C TYR A 450 7.61 13.90 15.46
N GLU A 451 7.73 13.15 16.56
CA GLU A 451 9.00 12.99 17.26
C GLU A 451 9.85 11.86 16.66
N ILE A 452 9.28 11.03 15.76
CA ILE A 452 10.03 10.04 14.97
C ILE A 452 10.79 10.82 13.90
N TRP A 453 12.10 10.62 13.85
CA TRP A 453 13.00 11.42 13.03
C TRP A 453 12.67 11.33 11.53
N THR A 454 12.21 10.18 11.02
CA THR A 454 11.81 10.03 9.62
C THR A 454 10.52 10.78 9.24
N MET A 455 9.80 11.36 10.21
CA MET A 455 8.57 12.15 9.96
C MET A 455 8.83 13.67 9.95
N GLN A 456 10.07 14.09 10.24
CA GLN A 456 10.46 15.46 10.54
C GLN A 456 11.09 16.15 9.32
N SER A 457 10.72 17.41 9.05
CA SER A 457 11.18 18.14 7.86
C SER A 457 12.70 18.25 7.73
N ALA A 458 13.46 18.23 8.84
CA ALA A 458 14.93 18.23 8.83
C ALA A 458 15.57 16.94 8.29
N TRP A 459 14.76 15.94 7.94
CA TRP A 459 15.17 14.69 7.29
C TRP A 459 14.57 14.54 5.89
N HIS A 460 13.79 15.52 5.45
CA HIS A 460 13.41 15.70 4.06
C HIS A 460 14.27 16.84 3.50
N ASN A 461 14.34 16.99 2.17
CA ASN A 461 15.18 18.02 1.56
C ASN A 461 14.58 19.43 1.66
N LEU A 462 14.35 19.87 2.89
CA LEU A 462 13.61 21.06 3.27
C LEU A 462 14.41 21.95 4.21
N PRO A 463 14.12 23.26 4.22
CA PRO A 463 14.81 24.21 5.09
C PRO A 463 14.46 24.00 6.56
N THR A 464 15.38 24.37 7.44
CA THR A 464 15.21 24.53 8.87
C THR A 464 15.70 25.93 9.25
N PHE A 465 14.91 26.64 10.08
CA PHE A 465 15.17 28.03 10.44
C PHE A 465 15.45 28.13 11.94
N ASP A 466 16.72 28.29 12.34
CA ASP A 466 17.14 28.28 13.76
C ASP A 466 16.55 27.08 14.56
N GLY A 467 16.51 25.90 13.94
CA GLY A 467 15.95 24.68 14.52
C GLY A 467 14.42 24.53 14.39
N VAL A 468 13.72 25.53 13.85
CA VAL A 468 12.28 25.47 13.58
C VAL A 468 12.03 24.68 12.29
N GLN A 469 11.16 23.67 12.41
CA GLN A 469 10.77 22.73 11.37
C GLN A 469 9.30 22.89 10.99
N GLN A 470 8.85 22.23 9.93
CA GLN A 470 7.44 22.19 9.57
C GLN A 470 6.60 21.48 10.63
N LEU A 471 5.31 21.82 10.69
CA LEU A 471 4.33 21.20 11.58
C LEU A 471 3.33 20.33 10.81
N PRO A 472 2.70 19.37 11.47
CA PRO A 472 1.66 18.54 10.88
C PRO A 472 0.31 19.24 10.84
N GLY A 473 -0.48 18.97 9.81
CA GLY A 473 -1.81 19.54 9.62
C GLY A 473 -2.05 20.02 8.19
N ALA A 474 -3.32 20.06 7.77
CA ALA A 474 -3.72 20.52 6.44
C ALA A 474 -3.48 22.03 6.24
N GLU A 475 -3.40 22.80 7.32
CA GLU A 475 -3.06 24.22 7.32
C GLU A 475 -1.59 24.50 7.00
N TYR A 476 -0.71 23.51 7.23
CA TYR A 476 0.71 23.57 6.91
C TYR A 476 0.92 23.04 5.50
N ALA A 477 0.85 23.94 4.52
CA ALA A 477 0.80 23.60 3.11
C ALA A 477 1.59 24.57 2.24
N ALA A 478 1.98 24.10 1.05
CA ALA A 478 2.51 24.96 0.02
C ALA A 478 1.38 25.83 -0.55
N ARG A 479 1.73 27.03 -0.99
CA ARG A 479 0.82 28.00 -1.61
C ARG A 479 1.36 28.43 -2.96
N GLU A 480 0.48 29.04 -3.77
CA GLU A 480 0.85 29.62 -5.07
C GLU A 480 1.58 28.61 -5.98
N VAL A 481 1.15 27.34 -5.91
CA VAL A 481 1.81 26.26 -6.66
C VAL A 481 1.53 26.43 -8.15
N CYS A 482 2.59 26.55 -8.94
CA CYS A 482 2.54 26.65 -10.40
C CYS A 482 3.33 25.50 -11.00
N THR A 483 2.72 24.80 -11.95
CA THR A 483 3.32 23.67 -12.66
C THR A 483 3.38 23.93 -14.16
N ASP A 484 4.43 23.42 -14.79
CA ASP A 484 4.56 23.27 -16.23
C ASP A 484 5.15 21.88 -16.53
N LYS A 485 5.32 21.53 -17.81
CA LYS A 485 5.85 20.25 -18.27
C LYS A 485 7.15 19.85 -17.58
N ASN A 486 8.03 20.82 -17.34
CA ASN A 486 9.38 20.56 -16.84
C ASN A 486 9.73 21.43 -15.61
N SER A 487 8.74 21.98 -14.92
CA SER A 487 8.98 22.80 -13.74
C SER A 487 7.82 22.80 -12.77
N ILE A 488 8.15 23.02 -11.50
CA ILE A 488 7.19 23.30 -10.44
C ILE A 488 7.77 24.36 -9.50
N THR A 489 6.94 25.32 -9.12
CA THR A 489 7.26 26.37 -8.14
C THR A 489 6.18 26.44 -7.09
N GLY A 490 6.55 26.82 -5.86
CA GLY A 490 5.58 27.11 -4.80
C GLY A 490 6.20 27.89 -3.64
N GLU A 491 5.33 28.52 -2.86
CA GLU A 491 5.62 29.23 -1.61
C GLU A 491 5.46 28.24 -0.44
N LEU A 492 6.46 28.14 0.45
CA LEU A 492 6.54 27.13 1.50
C LEU A 492 6.51 27.70 2.93
N ALA A 493 6.54 29.02 3.14
CA ALA A 493 6.53 29.60 4.49
C ALA A 493 5.27 29.17 5.27
N GLY A 494 4.14 28.98 4.56
CA GLY A 494 2.90 28.44 5.14
C GLY A 494 2.99 27.03 5.73
N ALA A 495 4.02 26.24 5.40
CA ALA A 495 4.24 24.90 5.97
C ALA A 495 4.94 24.92 7.34
N TYR A 496 5.40 26.09 7.79
CA TYR A 496 6.08 26.29 9.06
C TYR A 496 5.17 27.01 10.06
N PRO A 497 5.41 26.86 11.38
CA PRO A 497 4.85 27.80 12.34
C PRO A 497 5.39 29.22 12.08
N PRO A 498 4.75 30.27 12.63
CA PRO A 498 5.25 31.63 12.47
C PRO A 498 6.72 31.77 12.93
N ILE A 499 7.60 32.16 12.01
CA ILE A 499 9.02 32.38 12.25
C ILE A 499 9.33 33.88 12.12
N PRO A 500 9.93 34.54 13.13
CA PRO A 500 10.28 35.95 13.05
C PRO A 500 11.18 36.27 11.85
N GLY A 501 10.74 37.20 11.00
CA GLY A 501 11.47 37.65 9.82
C GLY A 501 11.37 36.72 8.61
N LEU A 502 10.58 35.65 8.66
CA LEU A 502 10.21 34.84 7.49
C LEU A 502 8.79 35.20 7.06
N THR A 503 8.65 35.81 5.89
CA THR A 503 7.35 36.05 5.24
C THR A 503 7.20 35.23 3.96
N THR A 504 8.30 34.88 3.30
CA THR A 504 8.30 34.13 2.05
C THR A 504 9.45 33.12 1.99
N TYR A 505 9.15 31.94 1.47
CA TYR A 505 10.12 30.96 1.03
C TYR A 505 9.64 30.35 -0.29
N HIS A 506 10.19 30.78 -1.41
CA HIS A 506 9.86 30.24 -2.71
C HIS A 506 10.86 29.16 -3.12
N ARG A 507 10.35 28.00 -3.50
CA ARG A 507 11.12 26.93 -4.13
C ARG A 507 10.70 26.79 -5.59
N SER A 508 11.68 26.75 -6.49
CA SER A 508 11.49 26.48 -7.91
C SER A 508 12.36 25.31 -8.35
N LEU A 509 11.76 24.38 -9.08
CA LEU A 509 12.40 23.19 -9.62
C LEU A 509 12.24 23.18 -11.13
N SER A 510 13.30 22.86 -11.86
CA SER A 510 13.21 22.57 -13.29
C SER A 510 14.01 21.32 -13.65
N ILE A 511 13.53 20.58 -14.64
CA ILE A 511 14.16 19.32 -15.10
C ILE A 511 14.43 19.40 -16.62
N SER A 512 15.58 18.90 -17.03
CA SER A 512 16.03 18.81 -18.41
C SER A 512 16.81 17.51 -18.63
N GLU A 513 17.18 17.22 -19.87
CA GLU A 513 18.06 16.07 -20.16
C GLU A 513 19.44 16.23 -19.51
N GLN A 514 19.88 17.47 -19.26
CA GLN A 514 21.17 17.77 -18.66
C GLN A 514 21.18 17.65 -17.14
N GLY A 515 20.01 17.67 -16.50
CA GLY A 515 19.94 17.75 -15.04
C GLY A 515 18.71 18.44 -14.49
N ILE A 516 18.74 18.66 -13.17
CA ILE A 516 17.70 19.34 -12.41
C ILE A 516 18.28 20.58 -11.76
N THR A 517 17.56 21.69 -11.83
CA THR A 517 17.89 22.92 -11.09
C THR A 517 16.92 23.09 -9.93
N LEU A 518 17.43 23.36 -8.73
CA LEU A 518 16.64 23.77 -7.58
C LEU A 518 17.05 25.18 -7.17
N ARG A 519 16.08 26.07 -7.05
CA ARG A 519 16.28 27.45 -6.59
C ARG A 519 15.38 27.73 -5.41
N ASP A 520 15.98 28.04 -4.27
CA ASP A 520 15.28 28.51 -3.08
C ASP A 520 15.55 29.99 -2.84
N GLU A 521 14.51 30.76 -2.55
CA GLU A 521 14.56 32.21 -2.31
C GLU A 521 13.74 32.57 -1.06
N THR A 522 14.31 33.33 -0.14
CA THR A 522 13.63 33.69 1.12
C THR A 522 14.02 35.06 1.65
N ASP A 523 13.10 35.69 2.37
CA ASP A 523 13.33 36.92 3.10
C ASP A 523 13.84 36.71 4.54
N TYR A 524 14.04 35.47 4.97
CA TYR A 524 14.57 35.17 6.28
C TYR A 524 15.95 35.83 6.50
N PRO A 525 16.16 36.58 7.61
CA PRO A 525 17.39 37.31 7.84
C PRO A 525 18.54 36.44 8.35
N GLY A 526 18.25 35.25 8.87
CA GLY A 526 19.23 34.33 9.42
C GLY A 526 19.86 33.41 8.36
N THR A 527 20.60 32.43 8.84
CA THR A 527 21.15 31.36 7.99
C THR A 527 20.14 30.23 7.91
N VAL A 528 19.82 29.79 6.70
CA VAL A 528 18.93 28.66 6.45
C VAL A 528 19.76 27.38 6.40
N GLU A 529 19.32 26.33 7.09
CA GLU A 529 19.87 24.99 6.97
C GLU A 529 19.00 24.15 6.01
N LEU A 530 19.54 23.66 4.91
CA LEU A 530 18.87 22.73 3.99
C LEU A 530 19.51 21.34 4.09
N THR A 531 18.69 20.31 4.28
CA THR A 531 19.13 18.92 4.23
C THR A 531 19.02 18.37 2.82
N LEU A 532 19.92 17.47 2.40
CA LEU A 532 19.73 16.55 1.28
C LEU A 532 20.12 15.14 1.75
N LEU A 533 19.38 14.13 1.33
CA LEU A 533 19.72 12.73 1.63
C LEU A 533 20.16 12.01 0.35
N THR A 534 21.21 11.21 0.48
CA THR A 534 21.78 10.40 -0.60
C THR A 534 22.09 9.00 -0.10
N GLU A 535 21.89 7.99 -0.95
CA GLU A 535 22.31 6.61 -0.67
C GLU A 535 23.84 6.48 -0.76
N GLN A 536 24.44 7.09 -1.79
CA GLN A 536 25.88 7.04 -2.04
C GLN A 536 26.61 8.17 -1.33
N LYS A 537 27.82 7.90 -0.84
CA LYS A 537 28.64 8.91 -0.17
C LYS A 537 28.98 10.05 -1.12
N ALA A 538 28.53 11.26 -0.78
CA ALA A 538 28.90 12.48 -1.45
C ALA A 538 30.38 12.83 -1.20
N ALA A 539 31.17 12.97 -2.26
CA ALA A 539 32.58 13.35 -2.22
C ALA A 539 32.76 14.83 -2.59
N PRO A 540 33.48 15.65 -1.80
CA PRO A 540 33.70 17.06 -2.12
C PRO A 540 34.36 17.27 -3.48
N THR A 541 33.94 18.31 -4.18
CA THR A 541 34.50 18.81 -5.44
C THR A 541 34.76 20.32 -5.32
N ALA A 542 35.28 20.96 -6.37
CA ALA A 542 35.57 22.39 -6.34
C ALA A 542 34.32 23.26 -6.20
N ASP A 543 33.19 22.79 -6.73
CA ASP A 543 31.93 23.50 -6.88
C ASP A 543 30.73 22.73 -6.31
N GLY A 544 30.97 21.80 -5.38
CA GLY A 544 29.90 21.06 -4.68
C GLY A 544 30.29 19.63 -4.31
N PHE A 545 29.44 18.64 -4.62
CA PHE A 545 29.68 17.23 -4.33
C PHE A 545 29.47 16.31 -5.54
N ALA A 546 30.28 15.27 -5.67
CA ALA A 546 30.00 14.12 -6.52
C ALA A 546 29.25 13.05 -5.73
N VAL A 547 28.10 12.59 -6.25
CA VAL A 547 27.26 11.54 -5.64
C VAL A 547 27.62 10.20 -6.27
N GLY A 548 28.66 9.59 -5.72
CA GLY A 548 29.25 8.33 -6.20
C GLY A 548 29.52 8.35 -7.70
N THR A 549 28.87 7.46 -8.47
CA THR A 549 29.04 7.37 -9.94
C THR A 549 27.88 7.94 -10.75
N LEU A 550 26.83 8.43 -10.09
CA LEU A 550 25.62 8.88 -10.76
C LEU A 550 25.74 10.31 -11.30
N GLY A 551 26.40 11.20 -10.57
CA GLY A 551 26.48 12.60 -10.99
C GLY A 551 26.97 13.51 -9.88
N GLY A 552 26.66 14.81 -9.99
CA GLY A 552 27.07 15.82 -9.02
C GLY A 552 25.95 16.75 -8.57
N ILE A 553 26.15 17.37 -7.41
CA ILE A 553 25.35 18.46 -6.86
C ILE A 553 26.25 19.69 -6.85
N ARG A 554 25.98 20.68 -7.70
CA ARG A 554 26.74 21.93 -7.80
C ARG A 554 26.06 23.06 -7.02
N PHE A 555 26.86 23.90 -6.38
CA PHE A 555 26.44 25.15 -5.73
C PHE A 555 27.59 26.15 -5.69
N ASP A 556 27.32 27.42 -5.37
CA ASP A 556 28.36 28.43 -5.19
C ASP A 556 29.08 28.24 -3.83
N PRO A 557 30.36 27.81 -3.82
CA PRO A 557 31.08 27.58 -2.57
C PRO A 557 31.41 28.87 -1.80
N ALA A 558 31.25 30.04 -2.41
CA ALA A 558 31.39 31.33 -1.71
C ALA A 558 30.11 31.72 -0.95
N ALA A 559 28.95 31.19 -1.35
CA ALA A 559 27.65 31.50 -0.77
C ALA A 559 27.11 30.40 0.16
N VAL A 560 27.62 29.17 0.03
CA VAL A 560 27.10 27.99 0.73
C VAL A 560 28.22 27.29 1.49
N THR A 561 28.00 27.02 2.77
CA THR A 561 28.83 26.07 3.52
C THR A 561 28.12 24.72 3.59
N ALA A 562 28.88 23.63 3.48
CA ALA A 562 28.30 22.31 3.35
C ALA A 562 29.07 21.25 4.15
N ALA A 563 28.35 20.26 4.68
CA ALA A 563 28.91 19.12 5.39
C ALA A 563 28.19 17.82 5.00
N VAL A 564 28.91 16.70 5.03
CA VAL A 564 28.36 15.36 4.78
C VAL A 564 28.52 14.52 6.04
N THR A 565 27.41 13.99 6.54
CA THR A 565 27.35 13.15 7.74
C THR A 565 26.83 11.77 7.38
N ALA A 566 27.50 10.71 7.85
CA ALA A 566 27.03 9.34 7.72
C ALA A 566 25.90 9.09 8.72
N VAL A 567 24.81 8.46 8.26
CA VAL A 567 23.63 8.15 9.07
C VAL A 567 23.43 6.64 9.07
N PRO A 568 23.61 5.95 10.19
CA PRO A 568 23.42 4.51 10.26
C PRO A 568 21.94 4.17 10.16
N ILE A 569 21.61 3.17 9.35
CA ILE A 569 20.25 2.60 9.26
C ILE A 569 20.21 1.33 10.10
N THR A 570 19.52 1.39 11.24
CA THR A 570 19.40 0.25 12.15
C THR A 570 18.01 -0.38 12.15
N ASP A 571 17.00 0.34 11.66
CA ASP A 571 15.63 -0.17 11.59
C ASP A 571 15.49 -1.24 10.49
N PRO A 572 14.95 -2.44 10.80
CA PRO A 572 14.88 -3.53 9.84
C PRO A 572 13.96 -3.24 8.65
N ARG A 573 12.91 -2.42 8.81
CA ARG A 573 12.03 -2.04 7.68
C ARG A 573 12.77 -1.11 6.73
N LEU A 574 13.48 -0.10 7.23
CA LEU A 574 14.31 0.77 6.39
C LEU A 574 15.42 -0.01 5.67
N ARG A 575 15.99 -1.04 6.31
CA ARG A 575 17.02 -1.91 5.69
C ARG A 575 16.52 -2.75 4.53
N THR A 576 15.20 -2.84 4.31
CA THR A 576 14.66 -3.46 3.09
C THR A 576 14.90 -2.62 1.85
N ALA A 577 15.02 -1.29 1.98
CA ALA A 577 15.22 -0.35 0.87
C ALA A 577 16.61 0.28 0.85
N TRP A 578 17.26 0.42 2.01
CA TRP A 578 18.48 1.21 2.15
C TRP A 578 19.68 0.42 2.68
N PRO A 579 20.93 0.78 2.31
CA PRO A 579 22.16 0.21 2.85
C PRO A 579 22.33 0.50 4.35
N GLU A 580 23.38 -0.03 4.97
CA GLU A 580 23.67 0.16 6.41
C GLU A 580 23.92 1.62 6.78
N THR A 581 24.24 2.43 5.78
CA THR A 581 24.57 3.84 5.95
C THR A 581 24.07 4.61 4.75
N ILE A 582 23.29 5.66 5.02
CA ILE A 582 23.00 6.72 4.06
C ILE A 582 23.78 7.97 4.45
N TYR A 583 23.70 9.02 3.64
CA TYR A 583 24.46 10.25 3.86
C TYR A 583 23.55 11.46 3.84
N LYS A 584 23.63 12.24 4.92
CA LYS A 584 22.98 13.54 5.08
C LYS A 584 23.96 14.64 4.68
N ILE A 585 23.63 15.38 3.64
CA ILE A 585 24.32 16.60 3.24
C ILE A 585 23.56 17.76 3.87
N THR A 586 24.24 18.60 4.65
CA THR A 586 23.67 19.82 5.21
C THR A 586 24.29 21.02 4.50
N LEU A 587 23.45 21.90 3.96
CA LEU A 587 23.84 23.14 3.28
C LEU A 587 23.37 24.33 4.11
N HIS A 588 24.24 25.33 4.29
CA HIS A 588 23.91 26.57 4.98
C HIS A 588 24.05 27.74 4.01
N PHE A 589 23.00 28.55 3.87
CA PHE A 589 22.97 29.69 2.95
C PHE A 589 22.17 30.86 3.51
N GLN A 590 22.29 32.03 2.87
CA GLN A 590 21.50 33.22 3.18
C GLN A 590 20.76 33.69 1.93
N ARG A 591 19.46 33.99 2.08
CA ARG A 591 18.56 34.58 1.05
C ARG A 591 18.29 33.74 -0.19
N MET A 592 19.30 33.16 -0.83
CA MET A 592 19.17 32.42 -2.08
C MET A 592 20.09 31.21 -2.12
N LEU A 593 19.57 30.10 -2.63
CA LEU A 593 20.32 28.90 -2.97
C LEU A 593 20.02 28.50 -4.41
N ASN A 594 21.05 28.19 -5.18
CA ASN A 594 20.93 27.56 -6.49
C ASN A 594 21.70 26.25 -6.47
N LEU A 595 21.02 25.14 -6.75
CA LEU A 595 21.60 23.82 -6.92
C LEU A 595 21.42 23.34 -8.35
N GLU A 596 22.45 22.71 -8.91
CA GLU A 596 22.35 21.95 -10.16
C GLU A 596 22.71 20.48 -9.90
N LEU A 597 21.81 19.57 -10.25
CA LEU A 597 22.03 18.13 -10.24
C LEU A 597 22.35 17.69 -11.67
N TYR A 598 23.53 17.11 -11.94
CA TYR A 598 24.00 16.82 -13.30
C TYR A 598 24.64 15.44 -13.46
#